data_AF-A0A150IKY7-F1
#
_entry.id   AF-A0A150IKY7-F1
#
_cell.length_a   1.000
_cell.length_b   1.000
_cell.length_c   1.000
_cell.angle_alpha   90.00
_cell.angle_beta   90.00
_cell.angle_gamma   90.00
#
_symmetry.space_group_name_H-M   'P 1'
#
loop_
_entity.id
_entity.type
_entity.pdbx_description
1 polymer ?
#
loop_
_entity_poly.entity_id
_entity_poly.type
_entity_poly.pdbx_seq_one_letter_code
_entity_poly.pdbx_strand_id
1 'polypeptide(L)'
;MNTLSKIFGFIVLILIISGAYLFITDYFSPKWSVKEETFVAAGDTKIFSFDLKAGETLEIEYKANSLLEIRLVDQPNYEIRQNGGFYKYHELPSLSTDGKILFEAPHGGKWYLILYNRTDRYADINLNVRIVSNR
;
A
#
# COMPACT_ATOMS: atom_id res chain seq x y z
N MET A 1 -33.17 -22.05 -36.05
CA MET A 1 -32.58 -20.91 -35.31
C MET A 1 -31.90 -19.99 -36.33
N ASN A 2 -32.47 -18.80 -36.58
CA ASN A 2 -31.97 -17.88 -37.63
C ASN A 2 -30.63 -17.26 -37.20
N THR A 3 -29.77 -16.93 -38.17
CA THR A 3 -28.43 -16.33 -38.00
C THR A 3 -28.46 -15.12 -37.08
N LEU A 4 -29.51 -14.29 -37.18
CA LEU A 4 -29.77 -13.14 -36.29
C LEU A 4 -29.90 -13.53 -34.81
N SER A 5 -30.60 -14.62 -34.49
CA SER A 5 -30.77 -15.09 -33.09
C SER A 5 -29.44 -15.59 -32.50
N LYS A 6 -28.57 -16.18 -33.33
CA LYS A 6 -27.23 -16.61 -32.90
C LYS A 6 -26.32 -15.42 -32.61
N ILE A 7 -26.34 -14.41 -33.47
CA ILE A 7 -25.58 -13.16 -33.30
C ILE A 7 -26.05 -12.44 -32.02
N PHE A 8 -27.36 -12.33 -31.81
CA PHE A 8 -27.90 -11.68 -30.61
C PHE A 8 -27.52 -12.41 -29.33
N GLY A 9 -27.60 -13.75 -29.31
CA GLY A 9 -27.12 -14.56 -28.18
C GLY A 9 -25.63 -14.39 -27.89
N PHE A 10 -24.80 -14.26 -28.94
CA PHE A 10 -23.37 -14.02 -28.79
C PHE A 10 -23.07 -12.64 -28.20
N ILE A 11 -23.80 -11.60 -28.61
CA ILE A 11 -23.66 -10.24 -28.06
C ILE A 11 -24.04 -10.22 -26.58
N VAL A 12 -25.16 -10.85 -26.19
CA VAL A 12 -25.59 -10.93 -24.79
C VAL A 12 -24.55 -11.68 -23.94
N LEU A 13 -23.97 -12.76 -24.46
CA LEU A 13 -22.93 -13.52 -23.78
C LEU A 13 -21.67 -12.66 -23.53
N ILE A 14 -21.22 -11.90 -24.54
CA ILE A 14 -20.08 -10.99 -24.41
C ILE A 14 -20.36 -9.91 -23.36
N LEU A 15 -21.56 -9.33 -23.35
CA LEU A 15 -21.94 -8.32 -22.37
C LEU A 15 -21.95 -8.87 -20.95
N ILE A 16 -22.43 -10.10 -20.73
CA ILE A 16 -22.41 -10.76 -19.42
C ILE A 16 -20.97 -11.00 -18.95
N ILE A 17 -20.11 -11.54 -19.82
CA ILE A 17 -18.70 -11.80 -19.50
C ILE A 17 -17.97 -10.49 -19.20
N SER A 18 -18.23 -9.45 -19.98
CA SER A 18 -17.59 -8.14 -19.81
C SER A 18 -18.05 -7.45 -18.52
N GLY A 19 -19.34 -7.54 -18.19
CA GLY A 19 -19.89 -7.02 -16.92
C GLY A 19 -19.35 -7.77 -15.71
N ALA A 20 -19.27 -9.10 -15.77
CA ALA A 20 -18.66 -9.91 -14.72
C ALA A 20 -17.17 -9.59 -14.56
N TYR A 21 -16.45 -9.39 -15.66
CA TYR A 21 -15.04 -9.01 -15.64
C TYR A 21 -14.83 -7.66 -14.95
N LEU A 22 -15.58 -6.63 -15.33
CA LEU A 22 -15.52 -5.31 -14.70
C LEU A 22 -15.85 -5.37 -13.20
N PHE A 23 -16.88 -6.14 -12.84
CA PHE A 23 -17.25 -6.33 -11.44
C PHE A 23 -16.13 -7.01 -10.64
N ILE A 24 -15.49 -8.04 -11.18
CA ILE A 24 -14.37 -8.73 -10.55
C ILE A 24 -13.17 -7.79 -10.41
N THR A 25 -12.82 -7.04 -11.45
CA THR A 25 -11.66 -6.12 -11.39
C THR A 25 -11.87 -5.01 -10.37
N ASP A 26 -13.07 -4.43 -10.30
CA ASP A 26 -13.37 -3.38 -9.31
C ASP A 26 -13.45 -3.95 -7.89
N TYR A 27 -14.00 -5.15 -7.74
CA TYR A 27 -14.17 -5.80 -6.44
C TYR A 27 -12.82 -6.21 -5.80
N PHE A 28 -11.87 -6.70 -6.60
CA PHE A 28 -10.55 -7.11 -6.10
C PHE A 28 -9.49 -6.00 -6.21
N SER A 29 -9.84 -4.83 -6.76
CA SER A 29 -8.91 -3.71 -6.82
C SER A 29 -8.69 -3.14 -5.41
N PRO A 30 -7.43 -2.87 -5.02
CA PRO A 30 -7.16 -2.18 -3.78
C PRO A 30 -7.82 -0.80 -3.82
N LYS A 31 -8.44 -0.41 -2.70
CA LYS A 31 -9.11 0.89 -2.55
C LYS A 31 -8.17 2.06 -2.81
N TRP A 32 -6.89 1.85 -2.52
CA TRP A 32 -5.81 2.77 -2.79
C TRP A 32 -4.53 1.98 -2.96
N SER A 33 -3.72 2.34 -3.93
CA SER A 33 -2.39 1.77 -4.11
C SER A 33 -1.40 2.80 -4.64
N VAL A 34 -0.19 2.78 -4.12
CA VAL A 34 0.96 3.52 -4.66
C VAL A 34 2.06 2.52 -4.98
N LYS A 35 2.51 2.55 -6.23
CA LYS A 35 3.74 1.89 -6.67
C LYS A 35 4.75 2.97 -6.98
N GLU A 36 5.84 3.01 -6.23
CA GLU A 36 6.86 4.04 -6.36
C GLU A 36 8.26 3.43 -6.37
N GLU A 37 9.02 3.78 -7.39
CA GLU A 37 10.46 3.57 -7.43
C GLU A 37 11.13 4.86 -6.94
N THR A 38 11.87 4.75 -5.84
CA THR A 38 12.47 5.91 -5.19
C THR A 38 13.80 5.58 -4.53
N PHE A 39 14.47 6.61 -4.02
CA PHE A 39 15.67 6.47 -3.22
C PHE A 39 15.56 7.27 -1.92
N VAL A 40 16.27 6.84 -0.89
CA VAL A 40 16.43 7.56 0.38
C VAL A 40 17.92 7.76 0.61
N ALA A 41 18.35 9.01 0.70
CA ALA A 41 19.75 9.35 0.92
C ALA A 41 20.23 8.85 2.30
N ALA A 42 21.55 8.75 2.46
CA ALA A 42 22.17 8.35 3.73
C ALA A 42 21.76 9.29 4.86
N GLY A 43 21.27 8.75 5.97
CA GLY A 43 20.78 9.54 7.11
C GLY A 43 19.47 10.28 6.88
N ASP A 44 18.82 10.10 5.73
CA ASP A 44 17.58 10.81 5.37
C ASP A 44 16.33 9.96 5.60
N THR A 45 15.18 10.61 5.59
CA THR A 45 13.86 10.00 5.75
C THR A 45 12.95 10.30 4.57
N LYS A 46 12.22 9.29 4.11
CA LYS A 46 11.09 9.48 3.19
C LYS A 46 9.79 9.07 3.86
N ILE A 47 8.73 9.83 3.61
CA ILE A 47 7.46 9.72 4.32
C ILE A 47 6.32 9.62 3.31
N PHE A 48 5.46 8.63 3.51
CA PHE A 48 4.20 8.47 2.80
C PHE A 48 3.05 8.59 3.78
N SER A 49 1.91 9.13 3.34
CA SER A 49 0.72 9.25 4.20
C SER A 49 -0.52 8.73 3.51
N PHE A 50 -1.43 8.14 4.28
CA PHE A 50 -2.67 7.56 3.80
C PHE A 50 -3.73 7.56 4.91
N ASP A 51 -5.00 7.51 4.53
CA ASP A 51 -6.12 7.41 5.46
C ASP A 51 -6.60 5.96 5.55
N LEU A 52 -6.60 5.40 6.76
CA LEU A 52 -7.11 4.06 7.06
C LEU A 52 -8.38 4.16 7.90
N LYS A 53 -9.30 3.21 7.71
CA LYS A 53 -10.36 2.92 8.67
C LYS A 53 -9.88 1.85 9.66
N ALA A 54 -10.51 1.80 10.83
CA ALA A 54 -10.27 0.71 11.77
C ALA A 54 -10.55 -0.64 11.11
N GLY A 55 -9.61 -1.59 11.25
CA GLY A 55 -9.66 -2.92 10.65
C GLY A 55 -9.30 -2.98 9.15
N GLU A 56 -9.02 -1.85 8.48
CA GLU A 56 -8.43 -1.90 7.14
C GLU A 56 -6.99 -2.40 7.25
N THR A 57 -6.59 -3.28 6.32
CA THR A 57 -5.22 -3.79 6.27
C THR A 57 -4.42 -2.99 5.26
N LEU A 58 -3.31 -2.44 5.70
CA LEU A 58 -2.27 -1.90 4.85
C LEU A 58 -1.29 -3.01 4.50
N GLU A 59 -1.12 -3.25 3.22
CA GLU A 59 -0.11 -4.13 2.71
C GLU A 59 1.04 -3.31 2.13
N ILE A 60 2.26 -3.63 2.57
CA ILE A 60 3.49 -2.99 2.13
C ILE A 60 4.40 -4.08 1.57
N GLU A 61 4.54 -4.10 0.26
CA GLU A 61 5.52 -4.91 -0.45
C GLU A 61 6.70 -4.02 -0.83
N TYR A 62 7.93 -4.48 -0.56
CA TYR A 62 9.11 -3.67 -0.80
C TYR A 62 10.29 -4.51 -1.28
N LYS A 63 11.16 -3.84 -2.04
CA LYS A 63 12.49 -4.29 -2.43
C LYS A 63 13.46 -3.15 -2.20
N ALA A 64 14.49 -3.39 -1.40
CA ALA A 64 15.51 -2.39 -1.09
C ALA A 64 16.90 -3.00 -1.20
N ASN A 65 17.88 -2.20 -1.64
CA ASN A 65 19.28 -2.59 -1.72
C ASN A 65 20.10 -2.27 -0.45
N SER A 66 19.45 -1.66 0.56
CA SER A 66 20.08 -1.25 1.81
C SER A 66 19.08 -1.36 2.98
N LEU A 67 19.64 -1.51 4.19
CA LEU A 67 18.90 -1.60 5.45
C LEU A 67 18.13 -0.31 5.73
N LEU A 68 16.82 -0.39 5.59
CA LEU A 68 15.90 0.69 5.95
C LEU A 68 15.11 0.32 7.20
N GLU A 69 15.04 1.28 8.12
CA GLU A 69 14.14 1.20 9.26
C GLU A 69 12.75 1.68 8.80
N ILE A 70 11.74 0.83 8.97
CA ILE A 70 10.36 1.19 8.68
C ILE A 70 9.60 1.44 9.98
N ARG A 71 8.92 2.58 10.03
CA ARG A 71 7.99 2.92 11.11
C ARG A 71 6.62 3.27 10.55
N LEU A 72 5.58 2.77 11.20
CA LEU A 72 4.21 3.26 11.02
C LEU A 72 3.80 4.10 12.21
N VAL A 73 3.27 5.28 11.93
CA VAL A 73 2.92 6.29 12.93
C VAL A 73 1.54 6.84 12.64
N ASP A 74 0.68 6.94 13.65
CA ASP A 74 -0.60 7.64 13.52
C ASP A 74 -0.42 9.17 13.54
N GLN A 75 -1.47 9.91 13.18
CA GLN A 75 -1.44 11.38 13.15
C GLN A 75 -1.00 12.01 14.50
N PRO A 76 -1.58 11.65 15.67
CA PRO A 76 -1.16 12.26 16.93
C PRO A 76 0.32 12.04 17.26
N ASN A 77 0.85 10.83 17.05
CA ASN A 77 2.27 10.55 17.31
C ASN A 77 3.18 11.21 16.27
N TYR A 78 2.71 11.38 15.03
CA TYR A 78 3.46 12.10 14.00
C TYR A 78 3.63 13.58 14.37
N GLU A 79 2.60 14.23 14.89
CA GLU A 79 2.66 15.61 15.40
C GLU A 79 3.63 15.74 16.57
N ILE A 80 3.63 14.77 17.50
CA ILE A 80 4.61 14.73 18.60
C ILE A 80 6.03 14.63 18.06
N ARG A 81 6.27 13.77 17.06
CA ARG A 81 7.58 13.64 16.38
C ARG A 81 8.03 14.96 15.77
N GLN A 82 7.14 15.68 15.09
CA GLN A 82 7.47 16.96 14.47
C GLN A 82 7.88 18.01 15.50
N ASN A 83 7.32 17.95 16.71
CA ASN A 83 7.67 18.82 17.83
C ASN A 83 8.88 18.33 18.64
N GLY A 84 9.60 17.31 18.16
CA GLY A 84 10.78 16.75 18.85
C GLY A 84 10.45 15.95 20.11
N GLY A 85 9.18 15.59 20.32
CA GLY A 85 8.74 14.80 21.46
C GLY A 85 8.97 13.31 21.30
N PHE A 86 8.85 12.58 22.42
CA PHE A 86 8.83 11.12 22.42
C PHE A 86 7.49 10.62 21.92
N TYR A 87 7.50 9.91 20.79
CA TYR A 87 6.32 9.43 20.11
C TYR A 87 6.31 7.90 20.02
N LYS A 88 5.12 7.31 19.92
CA LYS A 88 4.93 5.88 19.71
C LYS A 88 4.87 5.58 18.23
N TYR A 89 5.38 4.42 17.84
CA TYR A 89 5.32 3.91 16.48
C TYR A 89 5.26 2.39 16.48
N HIS A 90 4.75 1.84 15.39
CA HIS A 90 4.89 0.43 15.08
C HIS A 90 6.18 0.24 14.29
N GLU A 91 7.15 -0.42 14.91
CA GLU A 91 8.37 -0.84 14.22
C GLU A 91 8.05 -2.05 13.36
N LEU A 92 8.39 -1.96 12.07
CA LEU A 92 8.22 -3.04 11.13
C LEU A 92 9.59 -3.66 10.80
N PRO A 93 9.65 -4.93 10.36
CA PRO A 93 10.90 -5.58 10.02
C PRO A 93 11.74 -4.75 9.05
N SER A 94 13.01 -4.55 9.39
CA SER A 94 13.94 -3.76 8.57
C SER A 94 14.15 -4.38 7.19
N LEU A 95 14.28 -3.53 6.17
CA LEU A 95 14.34 -3.98 4.78
C LEU A 95 15.77 -4.35 4.42
N SER A 96 16.16 -5.63 4.46
CA SER A 96 17.51 -6.01 4.02
C SER A 96 17.57 -6.59 2.62
N THR A 97 16.48 -7.16 2.07
CA THR A 97 16.58 -7.91 0.81
C THR A 97 15.32 -7.94 -0.03
N ASP A 98 14.13 -8.19 0.54
CA ASP A 98 12.80 -8.13 -0.07
C ASP A 98 11.80 -8.45 1.06
N GLY A 99 10.57 -7.92 1.03
CA GLY A 99 9.59 -8.34 2.02
C GLY A 99 8.18 -7.83 1.81
N LYS A 100 7.27 -8.42 2.57
CA LYS A 100 5.85 -8.12 2.58
C LYS A 100 5.38 -8.00 4.02
N ILE A 101 4.76 -6.87 4.33
CA ILE A 101 4.23 -6.56 5.65
C ILE A 101 2.72 -6.34 5.52
N LEU A 102 1.98 -6.94 6.45
CA LEU A 102 0.55 -6.69 6.62
C LEU A 102 0.36 -5.99 7.96
N PHE A 103 -0.29 -4.84 7.93
CA PHE A 103 -0.61 -4.06 9.12
C PHE A 103 -2.11 -3.80 9.16
N GLU A 104 -2.79 -4.34 10.16
CA GLU A 104 -4.19 -4.03 10.41
C GLU A 104 -4.30 -2.77 11.29
N ALA A 105 -4.98 -1.74 10.79
CA ALA A 105 -5.11 -0.48 11.51
C ALA A 105 -5.97 -0.64 12.76
N PRO A 106 -5.44 -0.41 13.98
CA PRO A 106 -6.21 -0.55 15.22
C PRO A 106 -7.30 0.52 15.34
N HIS A 107 -7.16 1.64 14.65
CA HIS A 107 -8.15 2.72 14.61
C HIS A 107 -8.12 3.43 13.26
N GLY A 108 -9.20 4.15 12.97
CA GLY A 108 -9.27 5.01 11.80
C GLY A 108 -8.47 6.30 11.96
N GLY A 109 -8.12 6.92 10.83
CA GLY A 109 -7.44 8.20 10.77
C GLY A 109 -6.30 8.21 9.76
N LYS A 110 -5.51 9.28 9.82
CA LYS A 110 -4.33 9.44 8.98
C LYS A 110 -3.13 8.73 9.60
N TRP A 111 -2.42 8.00 8.75
CA TRP A 111 -1.24 7.22 9.10
C TRP A 111 -0.06 7.61 8.21
N TYR A 112 1.14 7.40 8.72
CA TYR A 112 2.41 7.75 8.10
C TYR A 112 3.35 6.55 8.07
N LEU A 113 3.78 6.18 6.86
CA LEU A 113 4.87 5.24 6.65
C LEU A 113 6.17 6.03 6.53
N ILE A 114 7.08 5.83 7.47
CA ILE A 114 8.38 6.49 7.52
C ILE A 114 9.45 5.47 7.18
N LEU A 115 10.20 5.74 6.12
CA LEU A 115 11.38 4.99 5.72
C LEU A 115 12.61 5.79 6.14
N TYR A 116 13.37 5.28 7.09
CA TYR A 116 14.59 5.92 7.58
C TYR A 116 15.83 5.13 7.16
N ASN A 117 16.72 5.80 6.44
CA ASN A 117 17.99 5.22 6.05
C ASN A 117 19.06 5.51 7.10
N ARG A 118 19.40 4.49 7.90
CA ARG A 118 20.43 4.57 8.94
C ARG A 118 21.83 4.28 8.42
N THR A 119 21.96 3.95 7.15
CA THR A 119 23.25 3.62 6.54
C THR A 119 23.96 4.87 6.03
N ASP A 120 25.22 4.71 5.69
CA ASP A 120 26.10 5.71 5.08
C ASP A 120 25.97 5.77 3.55
N ARG A 121 25.06 4.97 2.96
CA ARG A 121 24.83 4.88 1.51
C ARG A 121 23.40 5.23 1.17
N TYR A 122 23.14 5.60 -0.08
CA TYR A 122 21.76 5.72 -0.56
C TYR A 122 21.09 4.34 -0.59
N ALA A 123 19.78 4.33 -0.39
CA ALA A 123 18.94 3.14 -0.48
C ALA A 123 17.97 3.32 -1.64
N ASP A 124 18.07 2.46 -2.67
CA ASP A 124 17.07 2.37 -3.72
C ASP A 124 15.93 1.47 -3.24
N ILE A 125 14.70 1.89 -3.50
CA ILE A 125 13.49 1.26 -2.98
C ILE A 125 12.47 1.15 -4.10
N ASN A 126 12.01 -0.07 -4.35
CA ASN A 126 10.76 -0.30 -5.06
C ASN A 126 9.70 -0.61 -4.00
N LEU A 127 8.73 0.30 -3.86
CA LEU A 127 7.70 0.23 -2.85
C LEU A 127 6.34 0.04 -3.53
N ASN A 128 5.57 -0.94 -3.06
CA ASN A 128 4.18 -1.12 -3.42
C ASN A 128 3.35 -1.13 -2.13
N VAL A 129 2.63 -0.04 -1.89
CA VAL A 129 1.74 0.11 -0.73
C VAL A 129 0.31 0.05 -1.22
N ARG A 130 -0.52 -0.80 -0.63
CA ARG A 130 -1.95 -0.88 -0.96
C ARG A 130 -2.82 -1.10 0.26
N ILE A 131 -4.01 -0.49 0.25
CA ILE A 131 -5.05 -0.77 1.23
C ILE A 131 -5.88 -1.94 0.71
N VAL A 132 -5.83 -3.06 1.43
CA VAL A 132 -6.62 -4.26 1.16
C VAL A 132 -7.80 -4.31 2.13
N SER A 133 -9.00 -4.43 1.57
CA SER A 133 -10.22 -4.63 2.36
C SER A 133 -10.37 -6.11 2.67
N ASN A 134 -10.25 -6.50 3.94
CA ASN A 134 -10.67 -7.82 4.38
C ASN A 134 -12.21 -7.85 4.48
N ARG A 135 -12.91 -8.17 3.38
CA ARG A 135 -14.35 -8.49 3.37
C ARG A 135 -14.71 -9.49 2.28
#